data_AF-A0A674CD22-F1
#
_entry.id   AF-A0A674CD22-F1
#
_cell.length_a   1.000
_cell.length_b   1.000
_cell.length_c   1.000
_cell.angle_alpha   90.00
_cell.angle_beta   90.00
_cell.angle_gamma   90.00
#
_symmetry.space_group_name_H-M   'P 1'
#
loop_
_entity.id
_entity.type
_entity.pdbx_description
1 polymer ?
#
loop_
_entity_poly.entity_id
_entity_poly.type
_entity_poly.pdbx_seq_one_letter_code
_entity_poly.pdbx_strand_id
1 'polypeptide(L)'
;KFCRSCFLTSVLPLASLQTHSVRQRDHCDSLFLTCARHFRLYLRTNTELFTEDFRAVFMDEDAQEDSYEVNRQNFFNGHVIGEENSRVQAHIDDNNFSAHILTDKAEYNIEPLWRFTAAPPDGHLLVYRSEDISRLASPKVCGD
;
A
#
# COMPACT_ATOMS: atom_id res chain seq x y z
N LYS A 1 23.37 -10.28 26.41
CA LYS A 1 22.87 -8.89 26.48
C LYS A 1 23.04 -8.28 25.09
N PHE A 2 21.91 -7.94 24.43
CA PHE A 2 21.72 -7.08 23.24
C PHE A 2 22.60 -7.32 22.00
N CYS A 3 22.07 -7.51 20.80
CA CYS A 3 21.08 -6.63 20.16
C CYS A 3 20.07 -7.41 19.30
N ARG A 4 18.79 -7.37 19.68
CA ARG A 4 17.67 -7.65 18.77
C ARG A 4 17.55 -6.44 17.83
N SER A 5 18.07 -6.54 16.62
CA SER A 5 17.67 -5.65 15.52
C SER A 5 16.99 -6.52 14.47
N CYS A 6 15.80 -7.00 14.80
CA CYS A 6 14.88 -7.55 13.82
C CYS A 6 14.33 -6.36 13.02
N PHE A 7 14.82 -6.18 11.81
CA PHE A 7 14.17 -5.34 10.81
C PHE A 7 12.74 -5.87 10.59
N LEU A 8 11.75 -4.98 10.67
CA LEU A 8 10.32 -5.30 10.74
C LEU A 8 9.73 -5.60 9.35
N THR A 9 10.50 -6.26 8.50
CA THR A 9 10.06 -6.66 7.15
C THR A 9 9.37 -8.01 7.23
N SER A 10 8.14 -8.09 6.73
CA SER A 10 7.39 -9.36 6.67
C SER A 10 6.82 -9.58 5.28
N VAL A 11 6.75 -10.86 4.89
CA VAL A 11 6.09 -11.30 3.66
C VAL A 11 4.83 -12.06 4.05
N LEU A 12 3.70 -11.70 3.46
CA LEU A 12 2.39 -12.27 3.78
C LEU A 12 1.59 -12.49 2.49
N PRO A 13 0.76 -13.54 2.38
CA PRO A 13 -0.11 -13.71 1.22
C PRO A 13 -1.25 -12.68 1.25
N LEU A 14 -1.71 -12.23 0.08
CA LEU A 14 -2.86 -11.33 -0.08
C LEU A 14 -4.11 -11.88 0.60
N ALA A 15 -4.30 -13.20 0.54
CA ALA A 15 -5.39 -13.91 1.22
C ALA A 15 -5.40 -13.76 2.76
N SER A 16 -4.33 -13.23 3.36
CA SER A 16 -4.29 -12.90 4.79
C SER A 16 -5.02 -11.59 5.14
N LEU A 17 -5.36 -10.76 4.14
CA LEU A 17 -6.15 -9.56 4.34
C LEU A 17 -7.61 -9.93 4.56
N GLN A 18 -8.17 -9.50 5.69
CA GLN A 18 -9.59 -9.64 5.95
C GLN A 18 -10.30 -8.34 5.62
N THR A 19 -11.28 -8.43 4.74
CA THR A 19 -12.06 -7.30 4.27
C THR A 19 -13.46 -7.35 4.85
N HIS A 20 -13.90 -6.29 5.53
CA HIS A 20 -15.29 -6.11 5.93
C HIS A 20 -15.83 -4.82 5.34
N SER A 21 -16.96 -4.88 4.63
CA SER A 21 -17.67 -3.70 4.16
C SER A 21 -18.77 -3.31 5.15
N VAL A 22 -18.77 -2.07 5.62
CA VAL A 22 -19.91 -1.51 6.34
C VAL A 22 -20.57 -0.47 5.45
N ARG A 23 -21.82 -0.73 5.06
CA ARG A 23 -22.65 0.24 4.34
C ARG A 23 -23.35 1.14 5.37
N GLN A 24 -22.86 2.36 5.57
CA GLN A 24 -23.58 3.38 6.32
C GLN A 24 -24.40 4.26 5.35
N ARG A 25 -25.57 4.75 5.78
CA ARG A 25 -26.67 5.25 4.94
C ARG A 25 -26.37 6.47 4.06
N ASP A 26 -25.17 7.04 4.10
CA ASP A 26 -24.77 8.18 3.26
C ASP A 26 -23.42 7.86 2.58
N HIS A 27 -23.47 7.36 1.34
CA HIS A 27 -22.38 7.30 0.33
C HIS A 27 -20.93 7.19 0.86
N CYS A 28 -20.67 6.28 1.79
CA CYS A 28 -19.34 6.02 2.31
C CYS A 28 -19.18 4.50 2.43
N ASP A 29 -18.53 3.90 1.43
CA ASP A 29 -18.13 2.50 1.51
C ASP A 29 -16.94 2.40 2.46
N SER A 30 -17.21 2.03 3.71
CA SER A 30 -16.18 1.79 4.71
C SER A 30 -15.59 0.40 4.49
N LEU A 31 -14.33 0.33 4.06
CA LEU A 31 -13.58 -0.92 4.01
C LEU A 31 -12.72 -1.07 5.27
N PHE A 32 -12.89 -2.19 5.96
CA PHE A 32 -12.04 -2.58 7.07
C PHE A 32 -11.04 -3.63 6.60
N LEU A 33 -9.75 -3.31 6.73
CA LEU A 33 -8.66 -4.24 6.42
C LEU A 33 -7.85 -4.55 7.67
N THR A 34 -7.52 -5.82 7.87
CA THR A 34 -6.53 -6.23 8.87
C THR A 34 -5.25 -6.72 8.19
N CYS A 35 -4.15 -5.99 8.38
CA CYS A 35 -2.84 -6.39 7.84
C CYS A 35 -1.91 -6.82 8.98
N ALA A 36 -1.32 -8.02 8.85
CA ALA A 36 -0.23 -8.52 9.70
C ALA A 36 -0.53 -8.58 11.21
N ARG A 37 -1.81 -8.57 11.63
CA ARG A 37 -2.24 -8.35 13.04
C ARG A 37 -1.85 -6.97 13.62
N HIS A 38 -1.39 -6.02 12.80
CA HIS A 38 -0.83 -4.74 13.24
C HIS A 38 -1.77 -3.56 12.98
N PHE A 39 -2.54 -3.57 11.89
CA PHE A 39 -3.39 -2.44 11.53
C PHE A 39 -4.82 -2.86 11.30
N ARG A 40 -5.77 -2.07 11.83
CA ARG A 40 -7.16 -2.08 11.42
C ARG A 40 -7.43 -0.76 10.72
N LEU A 41 -7.70 -0.82 9.42
CA LEU A 41 -7.85 0.37 8.59
C LEU A 41 -9.33 0.70 8.45
N TYR A 42 -9.67 1.98 8.43
CA TYR A 42 -10.93 2.48 7.91
C TYR A 42 -10.62 3.19 6.59
N LEU A 43 -11.12 2.68 5.47
CA LEU A 43 -10.90 3.25 4.14
C LEU A 43 -12.22 3.71 3.52
N ARG A 44 -12.14 4.77 2.71
CA ARG A 44 -13.18 5.25 1.81
C ARG A 44 -12.58 5.47 0.43
N THR A 45 -13.38 5.37 -0.62
CA THR A 45 -12.92 5.68 -1.99
C THR A 45 -12.38 7.12 -2.04
N ASN A 46 -11.22 7.28 -2.67
CA ASN A 46 -10.57 8.56 -2.84
C ASN A 46 -11.08 9.26 -4.10
N THR A 47 -12.05 10.15 -3.90
CA THR A 47 -12.66 10.94 -4.98
C THR A 47 -11.83 12.16 -5.38
N GLU A 48 -10.72 12.44 -4.70
CA GLU A 48 -9.93 13.67 -4.85
C GLU A 48 -8.57 13.42 -5.53
N LEU A 49 -8.22 12.16 -5.82
CA LEU A 49 -6.92 11.80 -6.39
C LEU A 49 -6.77 12.16 -7.88
N PHE A 50 -7.88 12.15 -8.62
CA PHE A 50 -7.89 12.33 -10.07
C PHE A 50 -8.72 13.55 -10.44
N THR A 51 -8.22 14.36 -11.37
CA THR A 51 -9.05 15.38 -12.02
C THR A 51 -10.10 14.72 -12.90
N GLU A 52 -11.19 15.44 -13.21
CA GLU A 52 -12.26 14.91 -14.06
C GLU A 52 -11.71 14.45 -15.42
N ASP A 53 -10.81 15.24 -16.00
CA ASP A 53 -10.16 15.04 -17.30
C ASP A 53 -8.91 14.13 -17.26
N PHE A 54 -8.60 13.52 -16.12
CA PHE A 54 -7.46 12.61 -16.02
C PHE A 54 -7.57 11.44 -17.02
N ARG A 55 -6.54 11.27 -17.85
CA ARG A 55 -6.40 10.18 -18.81
C ARG A 55 -4.99 9.59 -18.75
N ALA A 56 -4.89 8.27 -18.80
CA ALA A 56 -3.64 7.58 -19.03
C ALA A 56 -3.59 7.13 -20.50
N VAL A 57 -2.43 7.25 -21.12
CA VAL A 57 -2.18 6.79 -22.49
C VAL A 57 -0.86 6.03 -22.51
N PHE A 58 -0.81 4.98 -23.33
CA PHE A 58 0.43 4.35 -23.73
C PHE A 58 0.83 4.89 -25.10
N MET A 59 2.13 5.08 -25.28
CA MET A 59 2.72 5.47 -26.55
C MET A 59 3.58 4.32 -27.01
N ASP A 60 3.28 3.79 -28.19
CA ASP A 60 4.08 2.74 -28.81
C ASP A 60 5.29 3.32 -29.58
N GLU A 61 6.07 2.44 -30.20
CA GLU A 61 7.25 2.82 -30.98
C GLU A 61 6.91 3.63 -32.24
N ASP A 62 5.67 3.52 -32.74
CA ASP A 62 5.15 4.23 -33.91
C ASP A 62 4.47 5.57 -33.53
N ALA A 63 4.59 5.98 -32.27
CA ALA A 63 3.98 7.18 -31.68
C ALA A 63 2.44 7.18 -31.73
N GLN A 64 1.82 6.00 -31.76
CA GLN A 64 0.38 5.85 -31.61
C GLN A 64 0.00 5.94 -30.12
N GLU A 65 -1.01 6.76 -29.81
CA GLU A 65 -1.58 6.86 -28.46
C GLU A 65 -2.73 5.87 -28.29
N ASP A 66 -2.58 4.96 -27.33
CA ASP A 66 -3.64 4.06 -26.87
C ASP A 66 -4.10 4.47 -25.48
N SER A 67 -5.41 4.71 -25.32
CA SER A 67 -5.96 5.08 -24.02
C SER A 67 -5.95 3.90 -23.06
N TYR A 68 -5.44 4.13 -21.85
CA TYR A 68 -5.50 3.19 -20.76
C TYR A 68 -6.54 3.62 -19.73
N GLU A 69 -7.51 2.74 -19.47
CA GLU A 69 -8.55 3.00 -18.49
C GLU A 69 -8.03 2.73 -17.07
N VAL A 70 -7.93 3.79 -16.26
CA VAL A 70 -7.61 3.69 -14.84
C VAL A 70 -8.91 3.62 -14.05
N ASN A 71 -9.17 2.48 -13.40
CA ASN A 71 -10.32 2.36 -12.51
C ASN A 71 -10.10 3.19 -11.23
N ARG A 72 -10.66 4.41 -11.23
CA ARG A 72 -10.52 5.37 -10.13
C ARG A 72 -11.14 4.89 -8.82
N GLN A 73 -12.09 3.94 -8.86
CA GLN A 73 -12.76 3.39 -7.68
C GLN A 73 -11.86 2.47 -6.85
N ASN A 74 -10.72 2.05 -7.41
CA ASN A 74 -9.74 1.19 -6.75
C ASN A 74 -8.78 1.96 -5.83
N PHE A 75 -8.90 3.29 -5.76
CA PHE A 75 -8.05 4.13 -4.93
C PHE A 75 -8.79 4.60 -3.69
N PHE A 76 -8.15 4.49 -2.52
CA PHE A 76 -8.75 4.73 -1.23
C PHE A 76 -7.87 5.63 -0.37
N ASN A 77 -8.51 6.43 0.49
CA ASN A 77 -7.86 7.11 1.59
C ASN A 77 -8.52 6.73 2.92
N GLY A 78 -7.84 6.97 4.03
CA GLY A 78 -8.35 6.53 5.32
C GLY A 78 -7.41 6.77 6.49
N HIS A 79 -7.64 6.01 7.56
CA HIS A 79 -6.88 6.10 8.81
C HIS A 79 -6.84 4.73 9.52
N VAL A 80 -5.95 4.59 10.49
CA VAL A 80 -5.86 3.47 11.41
C VAL A 80 -6.86 3.68 12.55
N ILE A 81 -7.68 2.68 12.84
CA ILE A 81 -8.69 2.74 13.89
C ILE A 81 -8.03 2.85 15.26
N GLY A 82 -8.38 3.90 15.99
CA GLY A 82 -7.83 4.18 17.31
C GLY A 82 -6.55 5.02 17.30
N GLU A 83 -6.13 5.53 16.13
CA GLU A 83 -4.99 6.46 16.00
C GLU A 83 -5.44 7.77 15.31
N GLU A 84 -5.59 8.84 16.10
CA GLU A 84 -6.22 10.10 15.67
C GLU A 84 -5.51 10.83 14.53
N ASN A 85 -4.18 10.68 14.40
CA ASN A 85 -3.38 11.40 13.40
C ASN A 85 -2.87 10.51 12.27
N SER A 86 -3.38 9.27 12.19
CA SER A 86 -2.95 8.34 11.16
C SER A 86 -3.56 8.67 9.80
N ARG A 87 -2.81 8.40 8.74
CA ARG A 87 -3.25 8.58 7.35
C ARG A 87 -2.93 7.34 6.56
N VAL A 88 -3.87 6.92 5.72
CA VAL A 88 -3.72 5.76 4.86
C VAL A 88 -4.05 6.16 3.43
N GLN A 89 -3.22 5.74 2.49
CA GLN A 89 -3.53 5.70 1.08
C GLN A 89 -3.42 4.25 0.63
N ALA A 90 -4.42 3.75 -0.10
CA ALA A 90 -4.44 2.37 -0.56
C ALA A 90 -4.91 2.26 -2.00
N HIS A 91 -4.41 1.25 -2.68
CA HIS A 91 -4.90 0.79 -3.98
C HIS A 91 -5.29 -0.68 -3.84
N ILE A 92 -6.51 -1.00 -4.26
CA ILE A 92 -7.10 -2.32 -4.12
C ILE A 92 -7.73 -2.68 -5.45
N ASP A 93 -7.20 -3.71 -6.11
CA ASP A 93 -7.79 -4.32 -7.30
C ASP A 93 -7.97 -5.83 -7.06
N ASP A 94 -8.50 -6.56 -8.05
CA ASP A 94 -8.81 -7.99 -7.92
C ASP A 94 -7.60 -8.85 -7.53
N ASN A 95 -6.39 -8.43 -7.92
CA ASN A 95 -5.17 -9.23 -7.83
C ASN A 95 -4.05 -8.57 -7.02
N ASN A 96 -4.15 -7.28 -6.70
CA ASN A 96 -3.13 -6.52 -6.00
C ASN A 96 -3.72 -5.68 -4.88
N PHE A 97 -2.89 -5.55 -3.85
CA PHE A 97 -3.09 -4.62 -2.76
C PHE A 97 -1.80 -3.85 -2.52
N SER A 98 -1.91 -2.53 -2.44
CA SER A 98 -0.84 -1.69 -1.90
C SER A 98 -1.39 -0.67 -0.94
N ALA A 99 -0.63 -0.35 0.11
CA ALA A 99 -1.00 0.68 1.05
C ALA A 99 0.22 1.38 1.63
N HIS A 100 0.07 2.68 1.83
CA HIS A 100 0.98 3.54 2.55
C HIS A 100 0.28 4.05 3.81
N ILE A 101 0.88 3.76 4.97
CA ILE A 101 0.31 4.05 6.28
C ILE A 101 1.27 4.96 7.04
N LEU A 102 0.83 6.18 7.29
CA LEU A 102 1.51 7.14 8.15
C LEU A 102 0.87 7.12 9.53
N THR A 103 1.68 6.95 10.56
CA THR A 103 1.29 7.04 11.98
C THR A 103 2.22 8.03 12.69
N ASP A 104 1.89 8.42 13.92
CA ASP A 104 2.77 9.27 14.75
C ASP A 104 4.11 8.60 15.07
N LYS A 105 4.19 7.26 14.95
CA LYS A 105 5.38 6.47 15.31
C LYS A 105 6.28 6.18 14.12
N ALA A 106 5.68 5.89 12.97
CA ALA A 106 6.40 5.42 11.79
C ALA A 106 5.53 5.46 10.53
N GLU A 107 6.22 5.31 9.41
CA GLU A 107 5.65 5.12 8.08
C GLU A 107 5.84 3.68 7.63
N TYR A 108 4.75 3.04 7.19
CA TYR A 108 4.72 1.66 6.72
C TYR A 108 4.25 1.60 5.28
N ASN A 109 4.86 0.71 4.51
CA ASN A 109 4.43 0.39 3.15
C ASN A 109 4.07 -1.08 3.07
N ILE A 110 3.01 -1.35 2.31
CA ILE A 110 2.54 -2.68 1.94
C ILE A 110 2.49 -2.68 0.43
N GLU A 111 3.25 -3.55 -0.21
CA GLU A 111 3.43 -3.56 -1.66
C GLU A 111 3.42 -4.99 -2.19
N PRO A 112 2.97 -5.24 -3.44
CA PRO A 112 3.12 -6.55 -4.06
C PRO A 112 4.59 -6.97 -4.14
N LEU A 113 4.91 -8.18 -3.67
CA LEU A 113 6.30 -8.68 -3.56
C LEU A 113 6.99 -8.73 -4.93
N TRP A 114 6.25 -9.02 -5.99
CA TRP A 114 6.77 -9.10 -7.35
C TRP A 114 7.40 -7.78 -7.84
N ARG A 115 7.08 -6.63 -7.24
CA ARG A 115 7.76 -5.35 -7.54
C ARG A 115 9.24 -5.33 -7.15
N PHE A 116 9.67 -6.24 -6.29
CA PHE A 116 11.01 -6.30 -5.73
C PHE A 116 11.78 -7.57 -6.11
N THR A 117 11.17 -8.45 -6.90
CA THR A 117 11.77 -9.74 -7.27
C THR A 117 11.60 -9.99 -8.76
N ALA A 118 12.42 -10.86 -9.34
CA ALA A 118 12.23 -11.35 -10.71
C ALA A 118 11.15 -12.45 -10.80
N ALA A 119 10.49 -12.79 -9.69
CA ALA A 119 9.45 -13.80 -9.66
C ALA A 119 8.15 -13.25 -10.25
N PRO A 120 7.37 -14.10 -10.94
CA PRO A 120 6.03 -13.71 -11.39
C PRO A 120 5.13 -13.35 -10.19
N PRO A 121 4.08 -12.54 -10.38
CA PRO A 121 3.08 -12.26 -9.35
C PRO A 121 2.49 -13.55 -8.79
N ASP A 122 2.60 -13.76 -7.48
CA ASP A 122 2.12 -14.95 -6.77
C ASP A 122 1.19 -14.60 -5.59
N GLY A 123 0.75 -13.33 -5.53
CA GLY A 123 -0.13 -12.83 -4.48
C GLY A 123 0.55 -12.56 -3.15
N HIS A 124 1.87 -12.64 -3.02
CA HIS A 124 2.55 -12.21 -1.80
C HIS A 124 2.71 -10.69 -1.73
N LEU A 125 2.62 -10.17 -0.51
CA LEU A 125 2.79 -8.78 -0.14
C LEU A 125 4.03 -8.64 0.73
N LEU A 126 4.79 -7.57 0.50
CA LEU A 126 5.90 -7.13 1.32
C LEU A 126 5.42 -5.99 2.23
N VAL A 127 5.59 -6.15 3.53
CA VAL A 127 5.29 -5.12 4.54
C VAL A 127 6.59 -4.66 5.17
N TYR A 128 6.85 -3.36 5.17
CA TYR A 128 8.08 -2.79 5.72
C TYR A 128 7.88 -1.37 6.26
N ARG A 129 8.78 -0.92 7.13
CA ARG A 129 8.87 0.49 7.53
C ARG A 129 9.81 1.25 6.60
N SER A 130 9.47 2.49 6.26
CA SER A 130 10.29 3.29 5.34
C SER A 130 11.74 3.47 5.84
N GLU A 131 11.94 3.56 7.16
CA GLU A 131 13.28 3.66 7.77
C GLU A 131 14.14 2.39 7.66
N ASP A 132 13.52 1.23 7.43
CA ASP A 132 14.24 -0.04 7.33
C ASP A 132 14.90 -0.18 5.94
N ILE A 133 14.39 0.50 4.90
CA ILE A 133 14.95 0.47 3.54
C ILE A 133 16.06 1.52 3.34
N SER A 134 15.96 2.71 3.93
CA SER A 134 17.01 3.74 3.80
C SER A 134 18.34 3.30 4.40
N ARG A 135 18.31 2.42 5.41
CA ARG A 135 19.49 1.81 6.04
C ARG A 135 20.15 0.72 5.19
N LEU A 136 19.43 0.13 4.24
CA LEU A 136 20.01 -0.85 3.30
C LEU A 136 20.86 -0.17 2.22
N ALA A 137 20.56 1.10 1.88
CA ALA A 137 21.30 1.88 0.89
C ALA A 137 22.56 2.58 1.44
N SER A 138 22.72 2.66 2.78
CA SER A 138 23.97 3.13 3.39
C SER A 138 24.82 1.93 3.77
N PRO A 139 25.86 1.57 2.99
CA PRO A 139 26.84 0.63 3.50
C PRO A 139 27.47 1.33 4.71
N LYS A 140 27.20 0.82 5.92
CA LYS A 140 28.07 1.11 7.05
C LYS A 140 29.44 0.58 6.67
N VAL A 141 30.28 1.46 6.14
CA VAL A 141 31.72 1.22 6.08
C VAL A 141 32.14 1.13 7.54
N CYS A 142 32.29 -0.09 8.04
CA CYS A 142 33.10 -0.33 9.22
C CYS A 142 34.54 -0.01 8.80
N GLY A 143 34.97 1.23 9.03
CA GLY A 143 36.36 1.59 8.99
C GLY A 143 36.98 1.25 10.34
N ASP A 144 37.96 0.36 10.31
CA ASP A 144 38.86 0.01 11.42
C ASP A 144 39.66 1.22 11.93
#